data_AF-A0A2N3EEY8-F1
#
_entry.id   AF-A0A2N3EEY8-F1
#
_cell.length_a   1.000
_cell.length_b   1.000
_cell.length_c   1.000
_cell.angle_alpha   90.00
_cell.angle_beta   90.00
_cell.angle_gamma   90.00
#
_symmetry.space_group_name_H-M   'P 1'
#
loop_
_entity.id
_entity.type
_entity.pdbx_description
1 polymer ?
#
loop_
_entity_poly.entity_id
_entity_poly.type
_entity_poly.pdbx_seq_one_letter_code
_entity_poly.pdbx_strand_id
1 'polypeptide(L)'
;AFSKMPETARVKLRLFENKFSETLEFGTISAMKMTAEIRNSAFSAPSCQLRVVATDGGTAGLLLGSTDTWTLRTGGDDDTGMANEGILDFQPLDIAPRTWKLDLREDDYPIVYVDKSIPDSRTWVRNDPIFVSCVLPAIVKEVFDDILSTSSAPEQEWVKDWLSWADTLMPGKSPPWTEGNQPKRDWINDLLDSFCQRHGMLDVLVGTLGQEVVT
;
A
#
# COMPACT_ATOMS: atom_id res chain seq x y z
N ALA A 1 25.77 -3.84 2.11
CA ALA A 1 25.89 -3.48 0.68
C ALA A 1 26.73 -2.21 0.41
N PHE A 2 26.83 -1.24 1.34
CA PHE A 2 27.47 0.07 1.06
C PHE A 2 28.99 0.18 1.26
N SER A 3 29.68 -0.86 1.75
CA SER A 3 31.11 -0.79 2.14
C SER A 3 32.12 -0.69 0.99
N LYS A 4 31.67 -0.68 -0.27
CA LYS A 4 32.52 -0.54 -1.48
C LYS A 4 32.23 0.74 -2.28
N MET A 5 31.44 1.65 -1.74
CA MET A 5 31.07 2.90 -2.42
C MET A 5 32.14 3.98 -2.18
N PRO A 6 32.46 4.84 -3.17
CA PRO A 6 33.33 5.99 -2.96
C PRO A 6 32.81 6.90 -1.84
N GLU A 7 33.69 7.38 -0.98
CA GLU A 7 33.36 8.27 0.13
C GLU A 7 32.66 9.57 -0.32
N THR A 8 33.00 10.04 -1.52
CA THR A 8 32.46 11.25 -2.16
C THR A 8 31.07 11.02 -2.76
N ALA A 9 30.65 9.76 -2.97
CA ALA A 9 29.38 9.45 -3.62
C ALA A 9 28.20 10.03 -2.82
N ARG A 10 27.23 10.60 -3.54
CA ARG A 10 26.07 11.26 -2.94
C ARG A 10 24.96 10.29 -2.66
N VAL A 11 24.39 10.43 -1.48
CA VAL A 11 23.23 9.65 -1.04
C VAL A 11 21.98 10.50 -1.21
N LYS A 12 21.03 9.98 -1.98
CA LYS A 12 19.80 10.67 -2.37
C LYS A 12 18.60 9.78 -2.10
N LEU A 13 17.51 10.34 -1.63
CA LEU A 13 16.22 9.66 -1.60
C LEU A 13 15.34 10.29 -2.66
N ARG A 14 14.97 9.51 -3.67
CA ARG A 14 13.97 9.93 -4.65
C ARG A 14 12.58 9.60 -4.11
N LEU A 15 11.74 10.61 -3.98
CA LEU A 15 10.32 10.51 -3.69
C LEU A 15 9.54 10.70 -4.99
N PHE A 16 8.50 9.90 -5.19
CA PHE A 16 7.59 10.09 -6.31
C PHE A 16 6.18 9.57 -5.99
N GLU A 17 5.18 10.32 -6.43
CA GLU A 17 3.76 10.00 -6.28
C GLU A 17 3.00 10.74 -7.37
N ASN A 18 2.18 10.03 -8.16
CA ASN A 18 1.48 10.61 -9.31
C ASN A 18 2.45 11.35 -10.26
N LYS A 19 2.28 12.67 -10.42
CA LYS A 19 3.13 13.54 -11.25
C LYS A 19 4.21 14.28 -10.44
N PHE A 20 4.23 14.10 -9.13
CA PHE A 20 5.18 14.75 -8.25
C PHE A 20 6.44 13.89 -8.12
N SER A 21 7.61 14.51 -8.20
CA SER A 21 8.86 13.88 -7.82
C SER A 21 9.73 14.89 -7.08
N GLU A 22 10.31 14.45 -5.98
CA GLU A 22 11.25 15.21 -5.18
C GLU A 22 12.49 14.35 -4.95
N THR A 23 13.65 14.98 -4.81
CA THR A 23 14.87 14.27 -4.43
C THR A 23 15.46 14.96 -3.22
N LEU A 24 15.45 14.23 -2.11
CA LEU A 24 16.10 14.64 -0.88
C LEU A 24 17.58 14.26 -0.94
N GLU A 25 18.45 15.14 -0.45
CA GLU A 25 19.89 14.93 -0.46
C GLU A 25 20.42 14.75 0.96
N PHE A 26 21.03 13.60 1.22
CA PHE A 26 21.56 13.21 2.52
C PHE A 26 23.08 13.41 2.61
N GLY A 27 23.68 14.21 1.73
CA GLY A 27 25.13 14.42 1.70
C GLY A 27 25.87 13.30 0.97
N THR A 28 27.10 13.01 1.40
CA THR A 28 27.97 11.97 0.82
C THR A 28 28.09 10.78 1.77
N ILE A 29 28.64 9.66 1.29
CA ILE A 29 28.92 8.48 2.13
C ILE A 29 29.78 8.85 3.36
N SER A 30 30.79 9.72 3.18
CA SER A 30 31.65 10.17 4.30
C SER A 30 31.06 11.27 5.18
N ALA A 31 30.05 12.00 4.71
CA ALA A 31 29.44 13.13 5.40
C ALA A 31 27.91 13.08 5.30
N MET A 32 27.34 11.95 5.73
CA MET A 32 25.91 11.69 5.65
C MET A 32 25.14 12.52 6.67
N LYS A 33 24.09 13.19 6.22
CA LYS A 33 23.08 13.82 7.08
C LYS A 33 22.03 12.77 7.42
N MET A 34 21.50 12.82 8.65
CA MET A 34 20.46 11.88 9.08
C MET A 34 19.04 12.30 8.68
N THR A 35 18.84 13.59 8.41
CA THR A 35 17.52 14.17 8.16
C THR A 35 17.53 15.04 6.91
N ALA A 36 16.37 15.03 6.24
CA ALA A 36 16.05 15.93 5.15
C ALA A 36 14.55 16.25 5.23
N GLU A 37 14.18 17.48 4.91
CA GLU A 37 12.79 17.92 4.93
C GLU A 37 12.14 17.66 3.56
N ILE A 38 10.96 17.06 3.57
CA ILE A 38 10.09 16.95 2.40
C ILE A 38 9.46 18.31 2.16
N ARG A 39 9.73 18.91 1.00
CA ARG A 39 9.23 20.25 0.68
C ARG A 39 7.85 20.22 0.05
N ASN A 40 7.53 19.15 -0.68
CA ASN A 40 6.25 19.04 -1.34
C ASN A 40 5.20 18.42 -0.40
N SER A 41 4.33 19.26 0.15
CA SER A 41 3.21 18.82 1.00
C SER A 41 2.10 18.08 0.23
N ALA A 42 2.19 17.97 -1.09
CA ALA A 42 1.24 17.18 -1.88
C ALA A 42 1.47 15.68 -1.79
N PHE A 43 2.62 15.25 -1.23
CA PHE A 43 2.88 13.84 -0.99
C PHE A 43 2.02 13.30 0.16
N SER A 44 1.30 12.21 -0.09
CA SER A 44 0.61 11.46 0.96
C SER A 44 1.40 10.22 1.35
N ALA A 45 1.62 9.31 0.41
CA ALA A 45 2.35 8.06 0.61
C ALA A 45 3.28 7.81 -0.59
N PRO A 46 4.34 8.64 -0.74
CA PRO A 46 5.22 8.58 -1.89
C PRO A 46 6.01 7.28 -1.92
N SER A 47 6.16 6.74 -3.12
CA SER A 47 7.15 5.72 -3.40
C SER A 47 8.55 6.32 -3.30
N CYS A 48 9.46 5.53 -2.76
CA CYS A 48 10.81 5.92 -2.38
C CYS A 48 11.85 5.03 -3.04
N GLN A 49 12.97 5.64 -3.40
CA GLN A 49 14.15 4.91 -3.83
C GLN A 49 15.42 5.57 -3.28
N LEU A 50 16.20 4.84 -2.47
CA LEU A 50 17.50 5.30 -2.00
C LEU A 50 18.52 5.06 -3.10
N ARG A 51 19.20 6.12 -3.53
CA ARG A 51 20.16 6.11 -4.63
C ARG A 51 21.51 6.62 -4.17
N VAL A 52 22.57 5.92 -4.55
CA VAL A 52 23.96 6.36 -4.37
C VAL A 52 24.54 6.72 -5.74
N VAL A 53 25.02 7.94 -5.90
CA VAL A 53 25.45 8.50 -7.20
C VAL A 53 26.88 9.00 -7.11
N ALA A 54 27.72 8.63 -8.08
CA ALA A 54 29.09 9.11 -8.19
C ALA A 54 29.14 10.62 -8.45
N THR A 55 30.12 11.31 -7.88
CA THR A 55 30.28 12.77 -8.00
C THR A 55 31.57 13.22 -8.66
N ASP A 56 32.53 12.33 -8.83
CA ASP A 56 33.88 12.63 -9.27
C ASP A 56 34.32 11.72 -10.43
N GLY A 57 35.39 12.13 -11.09
CA GLY A 57 36.01 11.39 -12.19
C GLY A 57 35.14 11.27 -13.46
N GLY A 58 35.52 10.35 -14.33
CA GLY A 58 34.79 10.04 -15.58
C GLY A 58 33.44 9.35 -15.38
N THR A 59 33.05 9.08 -14.13
CA THR A 59 31.79 8.42 -13.76
C THR A 59 30.84 9.35 -13.01
N ALA A 60 31.14 10.66 -12.92
CA ALA A 60 30.25 11.63 -12.28
C ALA A 60 28.82 11.54 -12.86
N GLY A 61 27.82 11.44 -11.98
CA GLY A 61 26.42 11.25 -12.33
C GLY A 61 25.98 9.79 -12.50
N LEU A 62 26.90 8.82 -12.46
CA LEU A 62 26.57 7.40 -12.55
C LEU A 62 25.86 6.91 -11.29
N LEU A 63 24.76 6.16 -11.45
CA LEU A 63 24.09 5.45 -10.35
C LEU A 63 24.93 4.24 -9.94
N LEU A 64 25.49 4.30 -8.74
CA LEU A 64 26.36 3.24 -8.19
C LEU A 64 25.56 2.16 -7.47
N GLY A 65 24.40 2.53 -6.93
CA GLY A 65 23.51 1.60 -6.26
C GLY A 65 22.15 2.22 -6.02
N SER A 66 21.15 1.35 -5.97
CA SER A 66 19.79 1.71 -5.67
C SER A 66 19.14 0.58 -4.90
N THR A 67 18.26 0.90 -3.98
CA THR A 67 17.31 -0.08 -3.43
C THR A 67 16.20 -0.34 -4.44
N ASP A 68 15.42 -1.37 -4.16
CA ASP A 68 14.06 -1.49 -4.69
C ASP A 68 13.19 -0.33 -4.22
N THR A 69 12.00 -0.21 -4.81
CA THR A 69 11.03 0.83 -4.45
C THR A 69 10.26 0.41 -3.21
N TRP A 70 10.01 1.35 -2.28
CA TRP A 70 9.11 1.12 -1.15
C TRP A 70 8.30 2.38 -0.83
N THR A 71 7.16 2.24 -0.15
CA THR A 71 6.30 3.37 0.21
C THR A 71 6.76 3.97 1.54
N LEU A 72 6.93 5.30 1.56
CA LEU A 72 7.10 6.03 2.81
C LEU A 72 5.72 6.20 3.46
N ARG A 73 5.50 5.49 4.56
CA ARG A 73 4.30 5.65 5.38
C ARG A 73 4.42 6.92 6.22
N THR A 74 3.66 7.96 5.87
CA THR A 74 3.60 9.20 6.64
C THR A 74 2.49 9.09 7.69
N GLY A 75 2.84 8.83 8.96
CA GLY A 75 1.82 8.77 10.02
C GLY A 75 2.10 7.93 11.25
N GLY A 76 3.37 7.67 11.60
CA GLY A 76 3.70 7.03 12.88
C GLY A 76 3.87 8.06 13.99
N ASP A 77 2.76 8.55 14.55
CA ASP A 77 2.77 9.25 15.85
C ASP A 77 1.96 8.50 16.92
N ASP A 78 1.62 7.23 16.66
CA ASP A 78 1.14 6.30 17.69
C ASP A 78 2.33 5.48 18.21
N ASP A 79 2.97 6.04 19.24
CA ASP A 79 3.99 5.43 20.13
C ASP A 79 3.39 4.30 21.00
N THR A 80 2.54 3.45 20.40
CA THR A 80 2.04 2.22 21.01
C THR A 80 2.45 1.05 20.13
N GLY A 81 3.56 0.42 20.51
CA GLY A 81 4.21 -0.62 19.75
C GLY A 81 3.30 -1.73 19.21
N MET A 82 3.67 -2.25 18.04
CA MET A 82 3.26 -3.54 17.48
C MET A 82 1.74 -3.81 17.44
N ALA A 83 0.89 -2.79 17.38
CA ALA A 83 -0.52 -2.97 17.11
C ALA A 83 -0.76 -3.10 15.60
N ASN A 84 -0.45 -4.29 15.06
CA ASN A 84 -1.11 -4.88 13.88
C ASN A 84 -1.33 -3.91 12.70
N GLU A 85 -0.24 -3.44 12.07
CA GLU A 85 -0.35 -2.73 10.78
C GLU A 85 -0.98 -3.68 9.76
N GLY A 86 -2.27 -3.46 9.44
CA GLY A 86 -2.98 -4.26 8.46
C GLY A 86 -2.33 -4.15 7.07
N ILE A 87 -2.58 -5.15 6.22
CA ILE A 87 -2.03 -5.23 4.85
C ILE A 87 -2.44 -4.02 3.98
N LEU A 88 -3.56 -3.36 4.31
CA LEU A 88 -4.05 -2.18 3.62
C LEU A 88 -3.58 -0.88 4.29
N ASP A 89 -2.99 0.00 3.50
CA ASP A 89 -2.68 1.38 3.90
C ASP A 89 -3.77 2.34 3.44
N PHE A 90 -4.34 3.11 4.38
CA PHE A 90 -5.39 4.08 4.13
C PHE A 90 -4.84 5.50 4.23
N GLN A 91 -4.99 6.27 3.15
CA GLN A 91 -4.36 7.57 3.01
C GLN A 91 -5.36 8.66 2.59
N PRO A 92 -5.39 9.83 3.26
CA PRO A 92 -6.22 10.94 2.81
C PRO A 92 -5.62 11.58 1.55
N LEU A 93 -6.42 11.75 0.50
CA LEU A 93 -6.00 12.44 -0.73
C LEU A 93 -7.14 13.27 -1.32
N ASP A 94 -6.83 14.29 -2.11
CA ASP A 94 -7.82 15.02 -2.89
C ASP A 94 -8.22 14.21 -4.12
N ILE A 95 -9.34 13.48 -4.03
CA ILE A 95 -9.80 12.55 -5.07
C ILE A 95 -11.26 12.79 -5.50
N ALA A 96 -11.88 13.87 -5.02
CA ALA A 96 -13.19 14.32 -5.44
C ALA A 96 -13.30 14.34 -6.99
N PRO A 97 -14.45 13.92 -7.56
CA PRO A 97 -15.71 13.61 -6.89
C PRO A 97 -15.80 12.16 -6.35
N ARG A 98 -14.72 11.37 -6.34
CA ARG A 98 -14.72 10.03 -5.74
C ARG A 98 -14.55 10.15 -4.22
N THR A 99 -15.19 9.26 -3.47
CA THR A 99 -15.02 9.17 -2.01
C THR A 99 -13.86 8.28 -1.60
N TRP A 100 -13.54 7.27 -2.43
CA TRP A 100 -12.39 6.41 -2.27
C TRP A 100 -11.84 5.96 -3.65
N LYS A 101 -10.57 5.53 -3.65
CA LYS A 101 -9.90 4.92 -4.81
C LYS A 101 -8.86 3.92 -4.33
N LEU A 102 -8.82 2.74 -4.93
CA LEU A 102 -7.70 1.81 -4.80
C LEU A 102 -6.59 2.17 -5.80
N ASP A 103 -5.36 2.25 -5.31
CA ASP A 103 -4.14 2.47 -6.09
C ASP A 103 -3.27 1.20 -6.00
N LEU A 104 -3.42 0.33 -6.99
CA LEU A 104 -2.60 -0.87 -7.16
C LEU A 104 -1.22 -0.45 -7.70
N ARG A 105 -0.16 -0.85 -7.00
CA ARG A 105 1.23 -0.53 -7.33
C ARG A 105 1.94 -1.81 -7.78
N GLU A 106 2.75 -1.74 -8.83
CA GLU A 106 3.39 -2.94 -9.41
C GLU A 106 4.32 -3.66 -8.41
N ASP A 107 5.09 -2.91 -7.63
CA ASP A 107 6.13 -3.44 -6.76
C ASP A 107 5.91 -3.10 -5.26
N ASP A 108 4.70 -2.76 -4.85
CA ASP A 108 4.42 -2.32 -3.48
C ASP A 108 2.98 -2.60 -3.04
N TYR A 109 2.73 -2.45 -1.74
CA TYR A 109 1.40 -2.60 -1.16
C TYR A 109 0.40 -1.64 -1.82
N PRO A 110 -0.85 -2.09 -2.03
CA PRO A 110 -1.90 -1.24 -2.53
C PRO A 110 -2.25 -0.15 -1.51
N ILE A 111 -2.59 1.03 -2.00
CA ILE A 111 -3.04 2.15 -1.16
C ILE A 111 -4.51 2.43 -1.42
N VAL A 112 -5.28 2.55 -0.34
CA VAL A 112 -6.66 3.03 -0.40
C VAL A 112 -6.65 4.52 -0.11
N TYR A 113 -6.83 5.33 -1.15
CA TYR A 113 -7.06 6.74 -0.97
C TYR A 113 -8.50 6.99 -0.58
N VAL A 114 -8.69 7.85 0.41
CA VAL A 114 -10.00 8.34 0.88
C VAL A 114 -10.01 9.83 0.71
N ASP A 115 -11.13 10.39 0.24
CA ASP A 115 -11.16 11.83 0.00
C ASP A 115 -10.91 12.62 1.29
N LYS A 116 -9.95 13.54 1.24
CA LYS A 116 -9.55 14.33 2.42
C LYS A 116 -10.64 15.28 2.91
N SER A 117 -11.71 15.51 2.14
CA SER A 117 -12.88 16.27 2.61
C SER A 117 -13.76 15.48 3.58
N ILE A 118 -13.60 14.15 3.65
CA ILE A 118 -14.24 13.30 4.65
C ILE A 118 -13.57 13.55 6.01
N PRO A 119 -14.31 14.01 7.03
CA PRO A 119 -13.75 14.26 8.37
C PRO A 119 -13.15 13.00 8.97
N ASP A 120 -11.95 13.12 9.53
CA ASP A 120 -11.23 12.01 10.19
C ASP A 120 -11.20 10.71 9.35
N SER A 121 -10.92 10.86 8.05
CA SER A 121 -11.05 9.79 7.06
C SER A 121 -10.28 8.51 7.42
N ARG A 122 -9.10 8.63 8.04
CA ARG A 122 -8.29 7.49 8.49
C ARG A 122 -8.97 6.65 9.58
N THR A 123 -9.66 7.29 10.51
CA THR A 123 -10.39 6.61 11.58
C THR A 123 -11.74 6.11 11.06
N TRP A 124 -12.40 6.92 10.24
CA TRP A 124 -13.70 6.62 9.66
C TRP A 124 -13.67 5.32 8.86
N VAL A 125 -12.72 5.13 7.91
CA VAL A 125 -12.67 3.91 7.09
C VAL A 125 -12.44 2.60 7.86
N ARG A 126 -11.89 2.68 9.07
CA ARG A 126 -11.64 1.50 9.91
C ARG A 126 -12.83 1.13 10.79
N ASN A 127 -13.69 2.11 11.11
CA ASN A 127 -14.71 1.97 12.14
C ASN A 127 -16.14 2.14 11.60
N ASP A 128 -16.31 2.75 10.43
CA ASP A 128 -17.62 2.96 9.82
C ASP A 128 -18.22 1.64 9.33
N PRO A 129 -19.38 1.20 9.88
CA PRO A 129 -19.97 -0.08 9.54
C PRO A 129 -20.36 -0.20 8.06
N ILE A 130 -20.77 0.90 7.43
CA ILE A 130 -21.19 0.91 6.03
C ILE A 130 -19.95 0.75 5.14
N PHE A 131 -18.88 1.51 5.41
CA PHE A 131 -17.63 1.41 4.67
C PHE A 131 -17.03 0.01 4.80
N VAL A 132 -16.90 -0.51 6.02
CA VAL A 132 -16.30 -1.83 6.27
C VAL A 132 -17.12 -2.94 5.59
N SER A 133 -18.44 -2.85 5.61
CA SER A 133 -19.29 -3.91 5.05
C SER A 133 -19.44 -3.84 3.53
N CYS A 134 -19.40 -2.64 2.93
CA CYS A 134 -19.67 -2.46 1.50
C CYS A 134 -18.40 -2.23 0.67
N VAL A 135 -17.42 -1.51 1.20
CA VAL A 135 -16.23 -1.08 0.44
C VAL A 135 -15.07 -2.05 0.63
N LEU A 136 -14.86 -2.56 1.84
CA LEU A 136 -13.73 -3.45 2.11
C LEU A 136 -13.77 -4.75 1.28
N PRO A 137 -14.93 -5.44 1.10
CA PRO A 137 -15.01 -6.58 0.18
C PRO A 137 -14.69 -6.22 -1.27
N ALA A 138 -15.09 -5.03 -1.72
CA ALA A 138 -14.76 -4.55 -3.07
C ALA A 138 -13.25 -4.32 -3.24
N ILE A 139 -12.58 -3.75 -2.23
CA ILE A 139 -11.12 -3.58 -2.21
C ILE A 139 -10.43 -4.95 -2.30
N VAL A 140 -10.82 -5.91 -1.45
CA VAL A 140 -10.26 -7.27 -1.48
C VAL A 140 -10.43 -7.90 -2.87
N LYS A 141 -11.62 -7.77 -3.46
CA LYS A 141 -11.91 -8.27 -4.80
C LYS A 141 -10.95 -7.68 -5.84
N GLU A 142 -10.81 -6.36 -5.87
CA GLU A 142 -9.96 -5.67 -6.83
C GLU A 142 -8.48 -6.05 -6.68
N VAL A 143 -7.99 -6.22 -5.44
CA VAL A 143 -6.62 -6.68 -5.18
C VAL A 143 -6.41 -8.11 -5.71
N PHE A 144 -7.33 -9.04 -5.45
CA PHE A 144 -7.18 -10.41 -5.95
C PHE A 144 -7.42 -10.55 -7.45
N ASP A 145 -8.27 -9.71 -8.05
CA ASP A 145 -8.38 -9.64 -9.51
C ASP A 145 -7.03 -9.27 -10.14
N ASP A 146 -6.29 -8.34 -9.54
CA ASP A 146 -4.95 -7.93 -10.00
C ASP A 146 -3.90 -9.02 -9.75
N ILE A 147 -3.83 -9.58 -8.53
CA ILE A 147 -2.91 -10.67 -8.19
C ILE A 147 -3.11 -11.86 -9.14
N LEU A 148 -4.35 -12.24 -9.43
CA LEU A 148 -4.70 -13.38 -10.27
C LEU A 148 -4.72 -13.03 -11.77
N SER A 149 -4.41 -11.79 -12.16
CA SER A 149 -4.26 -11.42 -13.57
C SER A 149 -3.04 -12.09 -14.21
N THR A 150 -2.05 -12.48 -13.40
CA THR A 150 -0.86 -13.21 -13.83
C THR A 150 -1.13 -14.73 -13.92
N SER A 151 -0.23 -15.46 -14.59
CA SER A 151 -0.32 -16.92 -14.75
C SER A 151 0.38 -17.72 -13.64
N SER A 152 1.02 -17.05 -12.69
CA SER A 152 1.77 -17.65 -11.58
C SER A 152 1.85 -16.69 -10.41
N ALA A 153 1.97 -17.23 -9.19
CA ALA A 153 2.14 -16.43 -7.99
C ALA A 153 3.32 -15.45 -8.14
N PRO A 154 3.07 -14.14 -8.10
CA PRO A 154 4.14 -13.14 -8.09
C PRO A 154 5.04 -13.30 -6.85
N GLU A 155 6.34 -13.02 -6.99
CA GLU A 155 7.32 -13.19 -5.89
C GLU A 155 7.40 -11.99 -4.94
N GLN A 156 6.70 -10.91 -5.25
CA GLN A 156 6.64 -9.69 -4.44
C GLN A 156 6.15 -10.00 -3.02
N GLU A 157 6.76 -9.36 -2.03
CA GLU A 157 6.44 -9.55 -0.61
C GLU A 157 4.98 -9.21 -0.30
N TRP A 158 4.48 -8.09 -0.83
CA TRP A 158 3.09 -7.68 -0.62
C TRP A 158 2.08 -8.74 -1.10
N VAL A 159 2.35 -9.40 -2.22
CA VAL A 159 1.48 -10.47 -2.75
C VAL A 159 1.50 -11.69 -1.84
N LYS A 160 2.67 -12.06 -1.30
CA LYS A 160 2.81 -13.17 -0.35
C LYS A 160 1.99 -12.92 0.92
N ASP A 161 1.97 -11.69 1.41
CA ASP A 161 1.19 -11.32 2.58
C ASP A 161 -0.32 -11.44 2.33
N TRP A 162 -0.80 -10.98 1.16
CA TRP A 162 -2.19 -11.16 0.76
C TRP A 162 -2.57 -12.64 0.60
N LEU A 163 -1.70 -13.45 -0.01
CA LEU A 163 -1.91 -14.88 -0.16
C LEU A 163 -1.92 -15.60 1.20
N SER A 164 -1.03 -15.22 2.11
CA SER A 164 -1.00 -15.74 3.47
C SER A 164 -2.27 -15.40 4.23
N TRP A 165 -2.76 -14.15 4.10
CA TRP A 165 -4.03 -13.73 4.66
C TRP A 165 -5.21 -14.55 4.12
N ALA A 166 -5.28 -14.76 2.80
CA ALA A 166 -6.32 -15.57 2.18
C ALA A 166 -6.29 -17.03 2.66
N ASP A 167 -5.11 -17.62 2.86
CA ASP A 167 -4.99 -18.96 3.43
C ASP A 167 -5.54 -19.04 4.87
N THR A 168 -5.45 -17.95 5.66
CA THR A 168 -6.09 -17.91 6.98
C THR A 168 -7.63 -17.93 6.94
N LEU A 169 -8.23 -17.56 5.80
CA LEU A 169 -9.68 -17.56 5.57
C LEU A 169 -10.16 -18.84 4.89
N MET A 170 -9.37 -19.35 3.96
CA MET A 170 -9.67 -20.56 3.19
C MET A 170 -8.51 -21.57 3.23
N PRO A 171 -8.23 -22.19 4.40
CA PRO A 171 -7.07 -23.06 4.56
C PRO A 171 -7.02 -24.18 3.52
N GLY A 172 -5.91 -24.27 2.80
CA GLY A 172 -5.68 -25.31 1.79
C GLY A 172 -6.38 -25.11 0.45
N LYS A 173 -7.14 -24.02 0.26
CA LYS A 173 -7.69 -23.64 -1.05
C LYS A 173 -6.71 -22.74 -1.81
N SER A 174 -5.74 -23.35 -2.51
CA SER A 174 -4.79 -22.61 -3.35
C SER A 174 -5.50 -21.85 -4.49
N PRO A 175 -5.01 -20.65 -4.87
CA PRO A 175 -5.58 -19.92 -6.01
C PRO A 175 -5.38 -20.67 -7.34
N PRO A 176 -6.35 -20.62 -8.26
CA PRO A 176 -6.31 -21.35 -9.52
C PRO A 176 -5.47 -20.61 -10.59
N TRP A 177 -4.15 -20.51 -10.37
CA TRP A 177 -3.22 -19.70 -11.18
C TRP A 177 -3.26 -19.99 -12.68
N THR A 178 -3.32 -21.28 -13.04
CA THR A 178 -3.22 -21.77 -14.42
C THR A 178 -4.57 -22.00 -15.09
N GLU A 179 -5.67 -21.72 -14.39
CA GLU A 179 -7.02 -21.94 -14.90
C GLU A 179 -7.57 -20.71 -15.61
N GLY A 180 -8.71 -20.89 -16.28
CA GLY A 180 -9.40 -19.79 -16.96
C GLY A 180 -9.98 -18.76 -15.99
N ASN A 181 -10.56 -17.70 -16.57
CA ASN A 181 -11.12 -16.58 -15.79
C ASN A 181 -12.27 -16.99 -14.86
N GLN A 182 -13.06 -18.02 -15.22
CA GLN A 182 -14.21 -18.43 -14.40
C GLN A 182 -13.77 -19.06 -13.07
N PRO A 183 -12.88 -20.08 -13.04
CA PRO A 183 -12.32 -20.59 -11.78
C PRO A 183 -11.68 -19.52 -10.89
N LYS A 184 -10.95 -18.56 -11.48
CA LYS A 184 -10.36 -17.43 -10.72
C LYS A 184 -11.44 -16.59 -10.04
N ARG A 185 -12.52 -16.25 -10.75
CA ARG A 185 -13.66 -15.52 -10.19
C ARG A 185 -14.38 -16.30 -9.10
N ASP A 186 -14.59 -17.59 -9.31
CA ASP A 186 -15.24 -18.46 -8.32
C ASP A 186 -14.41 -18.55 -7.04
N TRP A 187 -13.09 -18.68 -7.16
CA TRP A 187 -12.18 -18.65 -6.00
C TRP A 187 -12.19 -17.30 -5.27
N ILE A 188 -12.23 -16.17 -6.01
CA ILE A 188 -12.36 -14.84 -5.40
C ILE A 188 -13.71 -14.72 -4.67
N ASN A 189 -14.80 -15.20 -5.25
CA ASN A 189 -16.12 -15.15 -4.60
C ASN A 189 -16.13 -15.99 -3.31
N ASP A 190 -15.57 -17.21 -3.34
CA ASP A 190 -15.40 -18.05 -2.14
C ASP A 190 -14.59 -17.34 -1.04
N LEU A 191 -13.53 -16.61 -1.42
CA LEU A 191 -12.71 -15.82 -0.51
C LEU A 191 -13.53 -14.70 0.13
N LEU A 192 -14.29 -13.96 -0.67
CA LEU A 192 -15.15 -12.87 -0.21
C LEU A 192 -16.25 -13.39 0.71
N ASP A 193 -16.88 -14.51 0.38
CA ASP A 193 -17.90 -15.13 1.23
C ASP A 193 -17.29 -15.53 2.58
N SER A 194 -16.11 -16.16 2.57
CA SER A 194 -15.40 -16.56 3.80
C SER A 194 -15.01 -15.34 4.64
N PHE A 195 -14.54 -14.27 4.00
CA PHE A 195 -14.20 -13.00 4.64
C PHE A 195 -15.43 -12.34 5.27
N CYS A 196 -16.48 -12.11 4.48
CA CYS A 196 -17.72 -11.48 4.93
C CYS A 196 -18.39 -12.28 6.06
N GLN A 197 -18.39 -13.61 5.97
CA GLN A 197 -18.95 -14.49 7.00
C GLN A 197 -18.15 -14.42 8.30
N ARG A 198 -16.81 -14.48 8.24
CA ARG A 198 -15.95 -14.41 9.43
C ARG A 198 -16.13 -13.11 10.21
N HIS A 199 -16.42 -12.01 9.51
CA HIS A 199 -16.58 -10.69 10.10
C HIS A 199 -18.04 -10.26 10.30
N GLY A 200 -19.03 -11.11 9.96
CA GLY A 200 -20.45 -10.80 10.15
C GLY A 200 -20.91 -9.55 9.40
N MET A 201 -20.32 -9.25 8.24
CA MET A 201 -20.49 -7.95 7.57
C MET A 201 -21.94 -7.62 7.23
N LEU A 202 -22.73 -8.62 6.79
CA LEU A 202 -24.15 -8.40 6.50
C LEU A 202 -24.93 -8.03 7.77
N ASP A 203 -24.67 -8.72 8.88
CA ASP A 203 -25.35 -8.45 10.16
C ASP A 203 -25.02 -7.06 10.68
N VAL A 204 -23.74 -6.66 10.58
CA VAL A 204 -23.26 -5.31 10.93
C VAL A 204 -23.96 -4.24 10.09
N LEU A 205 -24.03 -4.44 8.77
CA LEU A 205 -24.68 -3.49 7.86
C LEU A 205 -26.18 -3.37 8.13
N VAL A 206 -26.90 -4.49 8.22
CA VAL A 206 -28.34 -4.51 8.50
C VAL A 206 -28.65 -3.88 9.85
N GLY A 207 -27.86 -4.20 10.87
CA GLY A 207 -27.99 -3.60 12.21
C GLY A 207 -27.83 -2.08 12.18
N THR A 208 -26.86 -1.58 11.41
CA THR A 208 -26.60 -0.14 11.27
C THR A 208 -27.74 0.57 10.54
N LEU A 209 -28.16 0.06 9.38
CA LEU A 209 -29.24 0.65 8.59
C LEU A 209 -30.60 0.58 9.31
N GLY A 210 -30.83 -0.47 10.11
CA GLY A 210 -32.06 -0.62 10.89
C GLY A 210 -32.19 0.40 12.04
N GLN A 211 -31.07 0.90 12.57
CA GLN A 211 -31.07 1.91 13.64
C GLN A 211 -31.37 3.31 13.12
N GLU A 212 -30.93 3.65 11.91
CA GLU A 212 -31.15 4.99 11.32
C GLU A 212 -32.61 5.25 10.93
N VAL A 213 -33.40 4.20 10.67
CA VAL A 213 -34.83 4.33 10.30
C VAL A 213 -35.73 4.71 11.50
N VAL A 214 -35.22 4.64 12.74
CA VAL A 214 -35.98 4.88 13.97
C VAL A 214 -35.75 6.30 14.55
N THR A 215 -34.98 7.15 13.86
CA THR A 215 -34.73 8.56 14.20
C THR A 215 -35.35 9.51 13.19
#